data_AF-A0A5K0WC81-F1
#
_entry.id   AF-A0A5K0WC81-F1
#
_cell.length_a   1.000
_cell.length_b   1.000
_cell.length_c   1.000
_cell.angle_alpha   90.00
_cell.angle_beta   90.00
_cell.angle_gamma   90.00
#
_symmetry.space_group_name_H-M   'P 1'
#
loop_
_entity.id
_entity.type
_entity.pdbx_description
1 polymer ?
#
loop_
_entity_poly.entity_id
_entity_poly.type
_entity_poly.pdbx_seq_one_letter_code
_entity_poly.pdbx_strand_id
1 'polypeptide(L)' 'FADKQIVRLQETPDAIPQGETPQTVSLLMHDKLVDAGKPGDRVE' A
#
# COMPACT_ATOMS: atom_id res chain seq x y z
N PHE A 1 15.92 19.36 -0.87
CA PHE A 1 15.66 17.92 -1.14
C PHE A 1 14.52 17.49 -0.24
N ALA A 2 13.65 16.60 -0.71
CA ALA A 2 12.50 16.09 0.04
C ALA A 2 12.44 14.58 -0.08
N ASP A 3 12.11 13.90 1.03
CA ASP A 3 12.09 12.45 1.10
C ASP A 3 10.88 11.88 0.36
N LYS A 4 11.09 10.76 -0.32
CA LYS A 4 10.06 10.04 -1.08
C LYS A 4 10.23 8.54 -0.93
N GLN A 5 9.12 7.82 -0.86
CA GLN A 5 9.09 6.37 -0.77
C GLN A 5 8.01 5.81 -1.69
N ILE A 6 8.30 4.70 -2.38
CA ILE A 6 7.31 3.94 -3.16
C ILE A 6 6.88 2.74 -2.33
N VAL A 7 5.58 2.58 -2.12
CA VAL A 7 4.98 1.46 -1.40
C VAL A 7 4.02 0.70 -2.30
N ARG A 8 4.02 -0.63 -2.22
CA ARG A 8 3.03 -1.50 -2.87
C ARG A 8 1.92 -1.84 -1.89
N LEU A 9 0.68 -1.50 -2.23
CA LEU A 9 -0.50 -1.79 -1.42
C LEU A 9 -1.41 -2.78 -2.14
N GLN A 10 -1.79 -3.86 -1.45
CA GLN A 10 -2.76 -4.84 -1.92
C GLN A 10 -4.15 -4.45 -1.44
N GLU A 11 -5.17 -4.69 -2.26
CA GLU A 11 -6.57 -4.52 -1.85
C GLU A 11 -6.95 -5.46 -0.68
N THR A 12 -8.05 -5.14 0.01
CA THR A 12 -8.52 -5.96 1.13
C THR A 12 -9.09 -7.28 0.62
N PRO A 13 -8.68 -8.44 1.17
CA PRO A 13 -9.14 -9.76 0.70
C PRO A 13 -10.67 -9.93 0.64
N ASP A 14 -11.39 -9.29 1.55
CA ASP A 14 -12.86 -9.37 1.65
C ASP A 14 -13.58 -8.63 0.50
N ALA A 15 -12.88 -7.77 -0.24
CA ALA A 15 -13.41 -7.02 -1.37
C ALA A 15 -13.15 -7.71 -2.73
N ILE A 16 -12.41 -8.82 -2.74
CA ILE A 16 -11.99 -9.51 -3.96
C ILE A 16 -13.07 -10.50 -4.39
N PRO A 17 -13.48 -10.51 -5.68
CA PRO A 17 -14.36 -11.54 -6.20
C PRO A 17 -13.80 -12.96 -6.03
N GLN A 18 -14.67 -13.93 -5.78
CA GLN A 18 -14.24 -15.31 -5.56
C GLN A 18 -13.47 -15.86 -6.78
N GLY A 19 -12.26 -16.35 -6.53
CA GLY A 19 -11.40 -16.95 -7.56
C GLY A 19 -10.48 -15.97 -8.28
N GLU A 20 -10.53 -14.67 -7.94
CA GLU A 20 -9.60 -13.68 -8.47
C GLU A 20 -8.36 -13.50 -7.57
N THR A 21 -7.26 -13.04 -8.18
CA THR A 21 -6.05 -12.66 -7.44
C THR A 21 -6.14 -11.21 -7.01
N PRO A 22 -5.72 -10.86 -5.77
CA PRO A 22 -5.74 -9.48 -5.32
C PRO A 22 -4.93 -8.54 -6.23
N GLN A 23 -5.51 -7.40 -6.57
CA GLN A 23 -4.84 -6.31 -7.26
C GLN A 23 -3.87 -5.58 -6.30
N THR A 24 -2.74 -5.15 -6.86
CA THR A 24 -1.75 -4.32 -6.15
C THR A 24 -1.60 -2.97 -6.85
N VAL A 25 -1.54 -1.89 -6.07
CA VAL A 25 -1.27 -0.52 -6.55
C VAL A 25 0.05 0.00 -5.97
N SER A 26 0.66 0.97 -6.67
CA SER A 26 1.86 1.66 -6.21
C SER A 26 1.50 3.06 -5.70
N LEU A 27 1.92 3.38 -4.48
CA LEU A 27 1.73 4.67 -3.83
C LEU A 27 3.06 5.40 -3.72
N LEU A 28 3.05 6.71 -3.92
CA LEU A 28 4.18 7.58 -3.65
C LEU A 28 3.92 8.36 -2.36
N MET A 29 4.74 8.10 -1.34
CA MET A 29 4.68 8.79 -0.04
C MET A 29 5.69 9.93 0.00
N HIS A 30 5.35 10.97 0.76
CA HIS A 30 6.11 12.22 0.87
C HIS A 30 6.26 12.66 2.33
N ASP A 31 7.38 13.29 2.63
CA ASP A 31 7.67 13.95 3.92
C ASP A 31 7.38 13.02 5.11
N LYS A 32 6.45 13.39 5.99
CA LYS A 32 6.12 12.65 7.23
C LYS A 32 5.50 11.28 6.99
N LEU A 33 5.08 10.97 5.76
CA LEU A 33 4.51 9.67 5.41
C LEU A 33 5.58 8.65 5.02
N VAL A 34 6.82 9.09 4.80
CA VAL A 34 7.94 8.17 4.57
C VAL A 34 8.17 7.35 5.84
N ASP A 35 8.24 6.03 5.67
CA ASP A 35 8.39 5.02 6.73
C ASP A 35 7.26 5.00 7.79
N ALA A 36 6.10 5.59 7.47
CA ALA A 36 4.95 5.58 8.37
C ALA A 36 4.32 4.18 8.51
N GLY A 37 4.43 3.33 7.49
CA GLY A 37 3.90 1.97 7.47
C GLY A 37 4.99 0.90 7.41
N LYS A 38 4.69 -0.30 7.92
CA LYS A 38 5.55 -1.48 7.89
C LYS A 38 4.98 -2.55 6.96
N PRO A 39 5.83 -3.47 6.44
CA PRO A 39 5.34 -4.58 5.63
C PRO A 39 4.28 -5.42 6.37
N GLY A 40 3.13 -5.58 5.74
CA GLY A 40 2.00 -6.35 6.29
C GLY A 40 0.98 -5.53 7.08
N ASP A 41 1.21 -4.23 7.29
CA ASP A 41 0.22 -3.35 7.89
C ASP A 41 -1.04 -3.28 7.02
N ARG A 42 -2.21 -3.29 7.68
CA ARG A 42 -3.50 -2.97 7.06
C ARG A 42 -3.77 -1.49 7.29
N VAL A 43 -4.03 -0.76 6.21
CA VAL A 43 -4.19 0.71 6.21
C VAL A 43 -5.43 1.09 5.38
N GLU A 44 -6.03 2.24 5.71
CA GLU A 44 -7.19 2.85 5.01
C GLU A 44 -6.86 4.26 4.51
#